data_AF-A0A9D6L210-F1
#
_entry.id   AF-A0A9D6L210-F1
#
_cell.length_a   1.000
_cell.length_b   1.000
_cell.length_c   1.000
_cell.angle_alpha   90.00
_cell.angle_beta   90.00
_cell.angle_gamma   90.00
#
_symmetry.space_group_name_H-M   'P 1'
#
loop_
_entity.id
_entity.type
_entity.pdbx_description
1 polymer ?
#
loop_
_entity_poly.entity_id
_entity_poly.type
_entity_poly.pdbx_seq_one_letter_code
_entity_poly.pdbx_strand_id
1 'polypeptide(L)'
;MKFWLCVSATGMLLWVAPAGTAGEATAGAKRQNETTLAGLRPGRDKLRTAVNVHGPYYRQVVPGADDVVAWVDKTKHRLVRVELDKEGVIQSVTVSLIDPLIDQPSDPKKEPETALPSVKLATGRGTRILYNVCSEVEYTYGQPNSSSPSTQHGNDLTLLYYSFDWAGPKVPQVMEVSCERTTGRVVQITLSFPSL
;
A
#
# COMPACT_ATOMS: atom_id res chain seq x y z
N MET A 1 14.18 27.38 82.45
CA MET A 1 14.25 28.41 81.37
C MET A 1 13.29 27.92 80.28
N LYS A 2 12.04 28.36 80.16
CA LYS A 2 11.46 29.65 79.71
C LYS A 2 11.74 29.94 78.22
N PHE A 3 10.63 30.15 77.47
CA PHE A 3 10.46 30.77 76.11
C PHE A 3 10.53 29.80 74.89
N TRP A 4 9.47 29.58 74.09
CA TRP A 4 8.59 30.41 73.20
C TRP A 4 8.90 30.04 71.71
N LEU A 5 7.97 29.45 70.95
CA LEU A 5 6.94 30.05 70.05
C LEU A 5 7.41 30.32 68.59
N CYS A 6 6.54 29.89 67.66
CA CYS A 6 6.36 30.33 66.26
C CYS A 6 7.47 29.90 65.25
N VAL A 7 7.21 29.59 63.98
CA VAL A 7 6.42 30.29 62.96
C VAL A 7 6.03 29.32 61.82
N SER A 8 4.83 29.53 61.28
CA SER A 8 4.19 28.84 60.14
C SER A 8 4.71 29.28 58.75
N ALA A 9 4.12 28.67 57.70
CA ALA A 9 3.98 29.15 56.31
C ALA A 9 5.08 28.67 55.34
N THR A 10 4.84 28.28 54.08
CA THR A 10 3.67 28.34 53.19
C THR A 10 3.89 27.27 52.12
N GLY A 11 2.96 26.34 51.93
CA GLY A 11 3.00 25.40 50.82
C GLY A 11 2.36 26.01 49.57
N MET A 12 3.16 26.59 48.67
CA MET A 12 2.70 26.93 47.32
C MET A 12 2.75 25.67 46.44
N LEU A 13 1.59 25.09 46.17
CA LEU A 13 1.40 24.13 45.07
C LEU A 13 1.41 24.91 43.76
N LEU A 14 2.55 24.91 43.06
CA LEU A 14 2.62 25.28 41.65
C LEU A 14 1.96 24.16 40.83
N TRP A 15 0.73 24.39 40.38
CA TRP A 15 0.14 23.63 39.28
C TRP A 15 0.92 23.95 38.00
N VAL A 16 1.86 23.08 37.65
CA VAL A 16 2.44 23.04 36.31
C VAL A 16 1.37 22.45 35.41
N ALA A 17 0.70 23.31 34.63
CA ALA A 17 -0.15 22.86 33.53
C ALA A 17 0.71 22.01 32.59
N PRO A 18 0.29 20.80 32.19
CA PRO A 18 0.96 20.10 31.12
C PRO A 18 0.82 20.97 29.87
N ALA A 19 1.95 21.46 29.36
CA ALA A 19 2.07 21.94 28.00
C ALA A 19 1.73 20.76 27.10
N GLY A 20 0.44 20.57 26.83
CA GLY A 20 -0.03 19.80 25.72
C GLY A 20 0.44 20.52 24.48
N THR A 21 1.64 20.19 24.01
CA THR A 21 1.96 20.28 22.59
C THR A 21 1.04 19.30 21.88
N ALA A 22 -0.21 19.69 21.73
CA ALA A 22 -1.04 19.20 20.64
C ALA A 22 -0.26 19.59 19.40
N GLY A 23 0.47 18.61 18.85
CA GLY A 23 1.14 18.76 17.57
C GLY A 23 0.14 19.39 16.62
N GLU A 24 0.49 20.58 16.18
CA GLU A 24 -0.25 21.37 15.23
C GLU A 24 -0.42 20.47 14.01
N ALA A 25 -1.58 19.82 13.93
CA ALA A 25 -1.97 19.08 12.75
C ALA A 25 -1.97 20.12 11.64
N THR A 26 -0.91 20.12 10.84
CA THR A 26 -0.75 21.02 9.69
C THR A 26 -2.05 20.97 8.91
N ALA A 27 -2.85 22.01 9.10
CA ALA A 27 -4.09 22.21 8.40
C ALA A 27 -3.71 22.38 6.93
N GLY A 28 -4.14 21.44 6.09
CA GLY A 28 -4.08 21.60 4.64
C GLY A 28 -3.31 20.56 3.82
N ALA A 29 -2.75 19.50 4.43
CA ALA A 29 -2.35 18.36 3.61
C ALA A 29 -3.63 17.69 3.06
N LYS A 30 -3.85 17.75 1.75
CA LYS A 30 -4.98 17.15 1.04
C LYS A 30 -4.93 15.63 1.22
N ARG A 31 -5.43 15.12 2.36
CA ARG A 31 -5.43 13.70 2.69
C ARG A 31 -6.34 12.97 1.70
N GLN A 32 -5.73 12.12 0.88
CA GLN A 32 -6.42 11.33 -0.14
C GLN A 32 -6.10 9.86 0.08
N ASN A 33 -7.12 9.03 0.20
CA ASN A 33 -6.98 7.58 0.26
C ASN A 33 -7.15 6.94 -1.13
N GLU A 34 -6.63 5.74 -1.28
CA GLU A 34 -6.88 4.87 -2.44
C GLU A 34 -7.80 3.71 -2.05
N THR A 35 -8.74 3.38 -2.93
CA THR A 35 -9.72 2.31 -2.71
C THR A 35 -9.67 1.24 -3.77
N THR A 36 -8.99 1.51 -4.89
CA THR A 36 -8.90 0.62 -6.02
C THR A 36 -7.49 0.56 -6.57
N LEU A 37 -7.05 -0.65 -6.89
CA LEU A 37 -5.85 -0.88 -7.67
C LEU A 37 -6.16 -1.94 -8.72
N ALA A 38 -5.71 -1.70 -9.94
CA ALA A 38 -5.97 -2.55 -11.08
C ALA A 38 -7.46 -2.81 -11.41
N GLY A 39 -8.34 -1.91 -10.97
CA GLY A 39 -9.79 -2.09 -11.08
C GLY A 39 -10.40 -3.04 -10.02
N LEU A 40 -9.64 -3.37 -8.97
CA LEU A 40 -10.05 -4.23 -7.86
C LEU A 40 -10.05 -3.45 -6.54
N ARG A 41 -10.97 -3.80 -5.63
CA ARG A 41 -11.13 -3.20 -4.29
C ARG A 41 -10.79 -4.22 -3.20
N PRO A 42 -9.60 -4.11 -2.58
CA PRO A 42 -9.29 -4.90 -1.39
C PRO A 42 -10.34 -4.70 -0.29
N GLY A 43 -10.68 -5.78 0.42
CA GLY A 43 -11.72 -5.88 1.44
C GLY A 43 -13.15 -6.01 0.90
N ARG A 44 -13.36 -6.00 -0.42
CA ARG A 44 -14.70 -6.02 -1.02
C ARG A 44 -14.84 -6.98 -2.19
N ASP A 45 -13.91 -6.93 -3.14
CA ASP A 45 -14.00 -7.75 -4.34
C ASP A 45 -13.50 -9.17 -4.07
N LYS A 46 -14.04 -10.16 -4.78
CA LYS A 46 -13.64 -11.57 -4.69
C LYS A 46 -12.83 -11.99 -5.90
N LEU A 47 -12.23 -13.19 -5.87
CA LEU A 47 -11.53 -13.77 -7.02
C LEU A 47 -12.33 -13.72 -8.33
N ARG A 48 -13.64 -13.99 -8.28
CA ARG A 48 -14.54 -13.90 -9.46
C ARG A 48 -14.49 -12.51 -10.12
N THR A 49 -14.39 -11.44 -9.32
CA THR A 49 -14.24 -10.08 -9.85
C THR A 49 -12.90 -9.94 -10.56
N ALA A 50 -11.81 -10.40 -9.97
CA ALA A 50 -10.48 -10.36 -10.60
C ALA A 50 -10.44 -11.14 -11.92
N VAL A 51 -11.06 -12.32 -11.98
CA VAL A 51 -11.23 -13.11 -13.20
C VAL A 51 -12.03 -12.35 -14.27
N ASN A 52 -13.12 -11.68 -13.90
CA ASN A 52 -13.87 -10.84 -14.84
C ASN A 52 -13.05 -9.63 -15.34
N VAL A 53 -12.15 -9.12 -14.51
CA VAL A 53 -11.37 -7.92 -14.79
C VAL A 53 -10.15 -8.22 -15.67
N HIS A 54 -9.44 -9.31 -15.39
CA HIS A 54 -8.14 -9.67 -15.99
C HIS A 54 -8.18 -10.94 -16.86
N GLY A 55 -9.27 -11.70 -16.83
CA GLY A 55 -9.45 -12.92 -17.61
C GLY A 55 -9.35 -14.20 -16.76
N PRO A 56 -9.76 -15.35 -17.32
CA PRO A 56 -9.82 -16.62 -16.59
C PRO A 56 -8.47 -17.31 -16.40
N TYR A 57 -7.41 -16.86 -17.08
CA TYR A 57 -6.09 -17.48 -17.04
C TYR A 57 -5.21 -16.77 -16.01
N TYR A 58 -5.10 -17.37 -14.82
CA TYR A 58 -4.22 -16.95 -13.74
C TYR A 58 -3.41 -18.13 -13.22
N ARG A 59 -2.29 -17.84 -12.55
CA ARG A 59 -1.46 -18.83 -11.86
C ARG A 59 -1.69 -18.77 -10.36
N GLN A 60 -1.56 -19.91 -9.70
CA GLN A 60 -1.29 -19.93 -8.26
C GLN A 60 0.18 -19.58 -8.05
N VAL A 61 0.45 -18.62 -7.18
CA VAL A 61 1.83 -18.17 -6.89
C VAL A 61 2.57 -19.22 -6.07
N VAL A 62 1.85 -19.84 -5.12
CA VAL A 62 2.36 -20.94 -4.31
C VAL A 62 1.59 -22.21 -4.73
N PRO A 63 2.29 -23.25 -5.22
CA PRO A 63 1.61 -24.50 -5.60
C PRO A 63 0.80 -25.08 -4.45
N GLY A 64 -0.50 -25.26 -4.66
CA GLY A 64 -1.41 -25.81 -3.64
C GLY A 64 -1.95 -24.79 -2.64
N ALA A 65 -1.64 -23.50 -2.81
CA ALA A 65 -2.26 -22.42 -2.06
C ALA A 65 -3.25 -21.68 -2.98
N ASP A 66 -4.52 -21.69 -2.60
CA ASP A 66 -5.61 -21.03 -3.34
C ASP A 66 -5.78 -19.55 -2.94
N ASP A 67 -4.99 -19.09 -1.97
CA ASP A 67 -5.06 -17.75 -1.38
C ASP A 67 -4.23 -16.71 -2.14
N VAL A 68 -3.26 -17.13 -2.97
CA VAL A 68 -2.43 -16.19 -3.75
C VAL A 68 -2.43 -16.56 -5.22
N VAL A 69 -3.00 -15.67 -6.04
CA VAL A 69 -3.06 -15.85 -7.49
C VAL A 69 -2.51 -14.65 -8.25
N ALA A 70 -2.02 -14.88 -9.47
CA ALA A 70 -1.43 -13.84 -10.30
C ALA A 70 -1.78 -13.97 -11.79
N TRP A 71 -1.94 -12.84 -12.45
CA TRP A 71 -1.98 -12.70 -13.91
C TRP A 71 -0.65 -12.12 -14.37
N VAL A 72 -0.04 -12.76 -15.38
CA VAL A 72 1.28 -12.40 -15.88
C VAL A 72 1.18 -12.01 -17.35
N ASP A 73 1.62 -10.79 -17.68
CA ASP A 73 1.83 -10.32 -19.04
C ASP A 73 3.33 -10.31 -19.33
N LYS A 74 3.81 -11.42 -19.92
CA LYS A 74 5.23 -11.58 -20.28
C LYS A 74 5.64 -10.61 -21.37
N THR A 75 4.78 -10.36 -22.35
CA THR A 75 5.07 -9.47 -23.47
C THR A 75 5.42 -8.06 -23.01
N LYS A 76 4.80 -7.60 -21.93
CA LYS A 76 5.04 -6.25 -21.38
C LYS A 76 5.76 -6.24 -20.04
N HIS A 77 6.20 -7.40 -19.55
CA HIS A 77 6.83 -7.60 -18.24
C HIS A 77 6.01 -7.00 -17.09
N ARG A 78 4.76 -7.43 -16.94
CA ARG A 78 3.83 -6.91 -15.91
C ARG A 78 3.12 -8.03 -15.20
N LEU A 79 2.80 -7.82 -13.94
CA LEU A 79 2.07 -8.75 -13.11
C LEU A 79 0.99 -8.04 -12.31
N VAL A 80 -0.16 -8.69 -12.16
CA VAL A 80 -1.16 -8.39 -11.13
C VAL A 80 -1.26 -9.61 -10.22
N ARG A 81 -0.93 -9.46 -8.94
CA ARG A 81 -1.09 -10.47 -7.90
C ARG A 81 -2.19 -10.05 -6.96
N VAL A 82 -2.98 -11.00 -6.49
CA VAL A 82 -3.98 -10.78 -5.45
C VAL A 82 -3.81 -11.83 -4.36
N GLU A 83 -4.04 -11.39 -3.13
CA GLU A 83 -4.07 -12.24 -1.94
C GLU A 83 -5.50 -12.27 -1.41
N LEU A 84 -6.00 -13.45 -1.06
CA LEU A 84 -7.36 -13.72 -0.66
C LEU A 84 -7.39 -14.16 0.81
N ASP A 85 -8.47 -13.84 1.51
CA ASP A 85 -8.79 -14.48 2.79
C ASP A 85 -9.50 -15.83 2.60
N LYS A 86 -9.88 -16.45 3.72
CA LYS A 86 -10.57 -17.75 3.77
C LYS A 86 -11.94 -17.72 3.12
N GLU A 87 -12.56 -16.54 3.04
CA GLU A 87 -13.87 -16.28 2.43
C GLU A 87 -13.75 -15.93 0.93
N GLY A 88 -12.52 -15.92 0.40
CA GLY A 88 -12.18 -15.61 -0.98
C GLY A 88 -12.30 -14.12 -1.33
N VAL A 89 -12.27 -13.25 -0.32
CA VAL A 89 -12.24 -11.79 -0.50
C VAL A 89 -10.79 -11.35 -0.67
N ILE A 90 -10.56 -10.48 -1.63
CA ILE A 90 -9.24 -9.93 -1.93
C ILE A 90 -8.82 -9.04 -0.76
N GLN A 91 -7.72 -9.37 -0.10
CA GLN A 91 -7.12 -8.60 0.99
C GLN A 91 -5.99 -7.70 0.51
N SER A 92 -5.25 -8.11 -0.52
CA SER A 92 -4.22 -7.28 -1.13
C SER A 92 -4.22 -7.42 -2.64
N VAL A 93 -3.89 -6.31 -3.31
CA VAL A 93 -3.62 -6.27 -4.75
C VAL A 93 -2.23 -5.69 -4.93
N THR A 94 -1.38 -6.38 -5.68
CA THR A 94 -0.06 -5.91 -6.09
C THR A 94 -0.02 -5.84 -7.60
N VAL A 95 0.48 -4.74 -8.13
CA VAL A 95 0.85 -4.62 -9.53
C VAL A 95 2.35 -4.35 -9.60
N SER A 96 3.08 -5.10 -10.42
CA SER A 96 4.54 -5.06 -10.44
C SER A 96 5.13 -5.20 -11.85
N LEU A 97 6.30 -4.61 -12.04
CA LEU A 97 7.20 -4.82 -13.19
C LEU A 97 8.40 -5.69 -12.85
N ILE A 98 8.59 -5.99 -11.56
CA ILE A 98 9.77 -6.63 -11.02
C ILE A 98 9.34 -7.74 -10.06
N ASP A 99 8.96 -8.88 -10.64
CA ASP A 99 8.55 -10.07 -9.89
C ASP A 99 9.10 -11.34 -10.58
N PRO A 100 9.58 -12.36 -9.86
CA PRO A 100 10.20 -13.54 -10.47
C PRO A 100 9.21 -14.35 -11.30
N LEU A 101 7.91 -14.27 -11.01
CA LEU A 101 6.87 -14.96 -11.78
C LEU A 101 6.78 -14.48 -13.23
N ILE A 102 7.24 -13.25 -13.51
CA ILE A 102 7.28 -12.68 -14.86
C ILE A 102 8.20 -13.52 -15.75
N ASP A 103 9.38 -13.88 -15.24
CA ASP A 103 10.42 -14.59 -15.99
C ASP A 103 10.31 -16.12 -15.89
N GLN A 104 9.46 -16.65 -15.01
CA GLN A 104 9.27 -18.09 -14.88
C GLN A 104 8.60 -18.71 -16.11
N PRO A 105 9.06 -19.89 -16.57
CA PRO A 105 8.43 -20.61 -17.68
C PRO A 105 6.98 -20.95 -17.34
N SER A 106 6.07 -20.71 -18.29
CA SER A 106 4.67 -21.07 -18.19
C SER A 106 4.40 -22.33 -18.99
N ASP A 107 3.45 -23.15 -18.54
CA ASP A 107 2.90 -24.23 -19.36
C ASP A 107 2.08 -23.59 -20.50
N PRO A 108 2.54 -23.65 -21.76
CA PRO A 108 1.87 -22.98 -22.88
C PRO A 108 0.46 -23.50 -23.12
N LYS A 109 0.15 -24.72 -22.64
CA LYS A 109 -1.19 -25.32 -22.76
C LYS A 109 -2.20 -24.78 -21.75
N LYS A 110 -1.72 -24.20 -20.65
CA LYS A 110 -2.56 -23.68 -19.55
C LYS A 110 -2.70 -22.17 -19.55
N GLU A 111 -1.81 -21.49 -20.26
CA GLU A 111 -1.73 -20.04 -20.21
C GLU A 111 -1.52 -19.49 -21.63
N PRO A 112 -2.59 -19.14 -22.35
CA PRO A 112 -2.43 -18.38 -23.57
C PRO A 112 -1.67 -17.11 -23.23
N GLU A 113 -0.70 -16.72 -24.07
CA GLU A 113 -0.05 -15.40 -24.03
C GLU A 113 -1.09 -14.31 -24.23
N THR A 114 -1.87 -14.03 -23.18
CA THR A 114 -2.98 -13.11 -23.22
C THR A 114 -2.48 -11.84 -22.58
N ALA A 115 -2.33 -10.80 -23.40
CA ALA A 115 -1.92 -9.49 -22.90
C ALA A 115 -2.88 -9.04 -21.79
N LEU A 116 -2.33 -8.67 -20.62
CA LEU A 116 -3.12 -8.03 -19.58
C LEU A 116 -3.78 -6.79 -20.19
N PRO A 117 -5.12 -6.63 -20.07
CA PRO A 117 -5.81 -5.49 -20.65
C PRO A 117 -5.18 -4.20 -20.09
N SER A 118 -4.44 -3.49 -20.96
CA SER A 118 -3.55 -2.37 -20.60
C SER A 118 -4.25 -1.21 -19.89
N VAL A 119 -5.58 -1.17 -19.97
CA VAL A 119 -6.45 -0.11 -19.44
C VAL A 119 -6.64 -0.21 -17.91
N LYS A 120 -6.19 -1.30 -17.27
CA LYS A 120 -6.49 -1.55 -15.85
C LYS A 120 -5.26 -1.76 -14.96
N LEU A 121 -4.13 -1.12 -15.23
CA LEU A 121 -2.96 -1.12 -14.32
C LEU A 121 -2.78 0.26 -13.69
N ALA A 122 -3.85 0.75 -13.07
CA ALA A 122 -3.90 2.06 -12.46
C ALA A 122 -4.52 1.98 -11.06
N THR A 123 -4.18 2.95 -10.23
CA THR A 123 -4.97 3.29 -9.05
C THR A 123 -6.30 3.93 -9.47
N GLY A 124 -7.25 4.05 -8.56
CA GLY A 124 -8.52 4.76 -8.81
C GLY A 124 -8.35 6.22 -9.18
N ARG A 125 -7.21 6.81 -8.78
CA ARG A 125 -6.82 8.19 -9.10
C ARG A 125 -5.95 8.31 -10.35
N GLY A 126 -5.72 7.21 -11.05
CA GLY A 126 -5.04 7.21 -12.35
C GLY A 126 -3.52 7.15 -12.28
N THR A 127 -2.92 6.90 -11.11
CA THR A 127 -1.49 6.56 -11.01
C THR A 127 -1.26 5.21 -11.65
N ARG A 128 -0.39 5.15 -12.66
CA ARG A 128 -0.09 3.95 -13.45
C ARG A 128 1.36 3.56 -13.27
N ILE A 129 1.56 2.27 -13.06
CA ILE A 129 2.87 1.65 -13.21
C ILE A 129 3.31 1.79 -14.68
N LEU A 130 4.61 2.06 -14.89
CA LEU A 130 5.28 2.41 -16.17
C LEU A 130 5.22 3.88 -16.59
N TYR A 131 4.21 4.65 -16.19
CA TYR A 131 4.04 6.01 -16.70
C TYR A 131 4.36 7.08 -15.67
N ASN A 132 4.16 6.77 -14.39
CA ASN A 132 4.34 7.75 -13.32
C ASN A 132 5.67 7.58 -12.59
N VAL A 133 6.13 8.69 -12.03
CA VAL A 133 7.26 8.76 -11.10
C VAL A 133 6.77 9.05 -9.68
N CYS A 134 7.57 8.71 -8.68
CA CYS A 134 7.22 8.88 -7.27
C CYS A 134 6.78 10.32 -6.92
N SER A 135 7.37 11.35 -7.53
CA SER A 135 6.97 12.74 -7.29
C SER A 135 5.53 13.05 -7.71
N GLU A 136 5.00 12.36 -8.73
CA GLU A 136 3.60 12.49 -9.15
C GLU A 136 2.66 11.74 -8.19
N VAL A 137 3.14 10.65 -7.59
CA VAL A 137 2.42 9.94 -6.51
C VAL A 137 2.31 10.85 -5.29
N GLU A 138 3.40 11.50 -4.90
CA GLU A 138 3.40 12.47 -3.80
C GLU A 138 2.50 13.68 -4.10
N TYR A 139 2.46 14.16 -5.34
CA TYR A 139 1.52 15.21 -5.74
C TYR A 139 0.06 14.75 -5.60
N THR A 140 -0.21 13.47 -5.91
CA THR A 140 -1.57 12.91 -5.90
C THR A 140 -2.05 12.62 -4.48
N TYR A 141 -1.23 11.96 -3.66
CA TYR A 141 -1.63 11.45 -2.34
C TYR A 141 -1.10 12.28 -1.16
N GLY A 142 -0.22 13.24 -1.43
CA GLY A 142 0.50 14.00 -0.41
C GLY A 142 1.83 13.33 -0.03
N GLN A 143 2.47 13.86 1.01
CA GLN A 143 3.69 13.28 1.56
C GLN A 143 3.40 11.90 2.17
N PRO A 144 4.26 10.89 1.92
CA PRO A 144 4.10 9.57 2.51
C PRO A 144 4.32 9.63 4.03
N ASN A 145 3.74 8.68 4.75
CA ASN A 145 3.96 8.53 6.19
C ASN A 145 5.41 8.13 6.50
N SER A 146 6.04 7.36 5.60
CA SER A 146 7.48 7.09 5.63
C SER A 146 8.03 6.83 4.23
N SER A 147 9.34 7.06 4.08
CA SER A 147 10.10 6.75 2.87
C SER A 147 11.39 6.06 3.28
N SER A 148 11.70 4.90 2.68
CA SER A 148 12.87 4.11 3.04
C SER A 148 13.55 3.49 1.81
N PRO A 149 14.88 3.27 1.86
CA PRO A 149 15.54 2.40 0.89
C PRO A 149 14.99 0.97 0.99
N SER A 150 14.87 0.29 -0.16
CA SER A 150 14.48 -1.11 -0.26
C SER A 150 15.24 -1.80 -1.40
N THR A 151 15.31 -3.12 -1.39
CA THR A 151 15.91 -3.91 -2.47
C THR A 151 14.97 -5.05 -2.84
N GLN A 152 14.68 -5.20 -4.13
CA GLN A 152 13.83 -6.27 -4.64
C GLN A 152 14.41 -6.84 -5.93
N HIS A 153 14.69 -8.14 -5.94
CA HIS A 153 15.32 -8.86 -7.07
C HIS A 153 16.58 -8.19 -7.63
N GLY A 154 17.43 -7.66 -6.73
CA GLY A 154 18.67 -6.97 -7.10
C GLY A 154 18.49 -5.53 -7.59
N ASN A 155 17.26 -5.00 -7.60
CA ASN A 155 16.99 -3.60 -7.93
C ASN A 155 17.00 -2.77 -6.64
N ASP A 156 17.70 -1.63 -6.68
CA ASP A 156 17.69 -0.63 -5.61
C ASP A 156 16.48 0.29 -5.74
N LEU A 157 15.64 0.29 -4.71
CA LEU A 157 14.36 0.97 -4.71
C LEU A 157 14.24 1.96 -3.56
N THR A 158 13.29 2.86 -3.69
CA THR A 158 12.72 3.65 -2.61
C THR A 158 11.28 3.18 -2.39
N LEU A 159 10.97 2.79 -1.17
CA LEU A 159 9.61 2.43 -0.75
C LEU A 159 8.96 3.67 -0.11
N LEU A 160 7.82 4.09 -0.68
CA LEU A 160 6.92 5.07 -0.06
C LEU A 160 5.76 4.33 0.59
N TYR A 161 5.50 4.64 1.87
CA TYR A 161 4.43 4.04 2.64
C TYR A 161 3.35 5.08 2.96
N TYR A 162 2.11 4.77 2.61
CA TYR A 162 0.93 5.58 2.88
C TYR A 162 -0.04 4.81 3.79
N SER A 163 -0.43 5.44 4.89
CA SER A 163 -1.46 4.97 5.80
C SER A 163 -2.75 5.76 5.60
N PHE A 164 -3.88 5.05 5.57
CA PHE A 164 -5.22 5.59 5.43
C PHE A 164 -6.10 5.30 6.65
N ASP A 165 -5.50 5.18 7.84
CA ASP A 165 -6.16 5.00 9.13
C ASP A 165 -7.36 5.95 9.37
N TRP A 166 -7.22 7.19 8.93
CA TRP A 166 -8.25 8.24 8.99
C TRP A 166 -9.48 7.98 8.09
N ALA A 167 -9.36 7.10 7.08
CA ALA A 167 -10.44 6.82 6.13
C ALA A 167 -11.45 5.77 6.65
N GLY A 168 -11.19 5.21 7.83
CA GLY A 168 -12.05 4.24 8.51
C GLY A 168 -11.85 2.80 8.01
N PRO A 169 -12.33 1.79 8.76
CA PRO A 169 -11.90 0.39 8.59
C PRO A 169 -12.52 -0.32 7.38
N LYS A 170 -13.38 0.35 6.61
CA LYS A 170 -14.12 -0.24 5.47
C LYS A 170 -13.44 -0.01 4.12
N VAL A 171 -12.23 0.54 4.13
CA VAL A 171 -11.43 0.78 2.91
C VAL A 171 -10.01 0.26 3.12
N PRO A 172 -9.23 0.05 2.04
CA PRO A 172 -7.82 -0.24 2.15
C PRO A 172 -7.12 0.76 3.08
N GLN A 173 -6.27 0.25 3.97
CA GLN A 173 -5.60 1.05 5.00
C GLN A 173 -4.14 1.35 4.66
N VAL A 174 -3.54 0.57 3.78
CA VAL A 174 -2.13 0.71 3.43
C VAL A 174 -1.98 0.74 1.92
N MET A 175 -1.20 1.70 1.43
CA MET A 175 -0.65 1.68 0.08
C MET A 175 0.86 1.82 0.13
N GLU A 176 1.53 0.90 -0.54
CA GLU A 176 2.98 0.87 -0.68
C GLU A 176 3.33 1.11 -2.15
N VAL A 177 4.25 2.02 -2.38
CA VAL A 177 4.73 2.37 -3.73
C VAL A 177 6.23 2.19 -3.76
N SER A 178 6.72 1.28 -4.59
CA SER A 178 8.15 1.10 -4.81
C SER A 178 8.56 1.80 -6.10
N CYS A 179 9.58 2.64 -5.99
CA CYS A 179 10.17 3.37 -7.10
C CYS A 179 11.62 2.97 -7.30
N GLU A 180 12.04 2.85 -8.54
CA GLU A 180 13.44 2.66 -8.89
C GLU A 180 14.25 3.88 -8.44
N ARG A 181 15.32 3.67 -7.67
CA ARG A 181 16.03 4.76 -6.99
C ARG A 181 16.70 5.74 -7.96
N THR A 182 17.15 5.26 -9.11
CA THR A 182 17.88 6.04 -10.12
C THR A 182 16.96 6.94 -10.94
N THR A 183 15.79 6.41 -11.34
CA THR A 183 14.86 7.10 -12.25
C THR A 183 13.67 7.72 -11.53
N GLY A 184 13.38 7.28 -10.30
CA GLY A 184 12.16 7.62 -9.57
C GLY A 184 10.90 6.97 -10.15
N ARG A 185 11.02 6.10 -11.17
CA ARG A 185 9.87 5.46 -11.83
C ARG A 185 9.17 4.49 -10.89
N VAL A 186 7.85 4.52 -10.87
CA VAL A 186 7.05 3.54 -10.12
C VAL A 186 7.16 2.17 -10.79
N VAL A 187 7.64 1.18 -10.03
CA VAL A 187 7.83 -0.19 -10.50
C VAL A 187 6.91 -1.21 -9.81
N GLN A 188 6.39 -0.86 -8.64
CA GLN A 188 5.41 -1.68 -7.92
C GLN A 188 4.47 -0.80 -7.10
N ILE A 189 3.20 -1.19 -7.06
CA ILE A 189 2.21 -0.64 -6.12
C ILE A 189 1.50 -1.82 -5.46
N THR A 190 1.39 -1.78 -4.14
CA THR A 190 0.55 -2.68 -3.35
C THR A 190 -0.51 -1.87 -2.64
N LEU A 191 -1.77 -2.34 -2.67
CA LEU A 191 -2.88 -1.76 -1.94
C LEU A 191 -3.52 -2.85 -1.07
N SER A 192 -3.53 -2.63 0.24
CA SER A 192 -3.91 -3.65 1.22
C SER A 192 -5.07 -3.20 2.10
N PHE A 193 -6.05 -4.10 2.24
CA PHE A 193 -7.07 -4.06 3.27
C PHE A 193 -6.48 -4.54 4.59
N PRO A 194 -6.95 -4.02 5.73
CA PRO A 194 -6.45 -4.43 7.04
C PRO A 194 -6.82 -5.89 7.26
N SER A 195 -5.80 -6.74 7.35
CA SER A 195 -5.95 -8.10 7.84
C SER A 195 -6.12 -8.04 9.36
N LEU A 196 -7.22 -8.61 9.85
CA LEU A 196 -7.46 -8.83 11.29
C LEU A 196 -6.58 -9.97 11.82
#